data_AF-A0A5S3P0E5-F1
#
_entry.id   AF-A0A5S3P0E5-F1
#
_cell.length_a   1.000
_cell.length_b   1.000
_cell.length_c   1.000
_cell.angle_alpha   90.00
_cell.angle_beta   90.00
_cell.angle_gamma   90.00
#
_symmetry.space_group_name_H-M   'P 1'
#
loop_
_entity.id
_entity.type
_entity.pdbx_description
1 polymer ?
#
loop_
_entity_poly.entity_id
_entity_poly.type
_entity_poly.pdbx_seq_one_letter_code
_entity_poly.pdbx_strand_id
1 'polypeptide(L)'
;MRGVPALLTALALLAGCNDEQREPDVMRTEIPESVKQDAAPIIPAEEAGIGTPMEERVATIGLLNKRNNVSQDLTLKPGESERVGDVIVRLQACERTAPWEMPKETGAFVQVLVAQRGDAENFAKVFSGWLFKNSPSLNVVEHPIYDVWIKECAMTFPGEEDAPKAPASE
;
A
#
# COMPACT_ATOMS: atom_id res chain seq x y z
N MET A 1 5.20 61.29 69.81
CA MET A 1 3.84 60.73 69.79
C MET A 1 3.87 59.43 69.00
N ARG A 2 3.33 58.34 69.60
CA ARG A 2 2.62 57.17 69.01
C ARG A 2 2.82 56.93 67.49
N GLY A 3 3.17 55.76 66.97
CA GLY A 3 3.26 54.39 67.47
C GLY A 3 3.41 53.44 66.26
N VAL A 4 4.07 52.31 66.45
CA VAL A 4 4.17 51.17 65.51
C VAL A 4 2.94 50.28 65.70
N PRO A 5 2.45 49.61 64.64
CA PRO A 5 2.52 48.14 64.59
C PRO A 5 2.99 47.67 63.18
N ALA A 6 3.92 46.71 62.99
CA ALA A 6 3.87 45.27 63.35
C ALA A 6 2.61 44.61 62.76
N LEU A 7 2.54 43.43 62.17
CA LEU A 7 3.38 42.25 61.95
C LEU A 7 2.49 41.35 61.01
N LEU A 8 2.95 40.57 60.02
CA LEU A 8 3.10 39.09 60.05
C LEU A 8 3.00 38.61 58.56
N THR A 9 4.06 38.15 57.90
CA THR A 9 4.51 36.73 57.71
C THR A 9 3.47 35.71 57.23
N ALA A 10 3.74 35.08 56.07
CA ALA A 10 3.72 33.63 55.74
C ALA A 10 3.35 33.41 54.24
N LEU A 11 4.26 33.01 53.34
CA LEU A 11 4.74 31.65 53.02
C LEU A 11 3.66 30.71 52.43
N ALA A 12 3.73 30.44 51.11
CA ALA A 12 3.28 29.23 50.40
C ALA A 12 3.14 29.54 48.89
N LEU A 13 3.40 28.70 47.89
CA LEU A 13 3.97 27.36 47.73
C LEU A 13 4.22 27.24 46.20
N LEU A 14 5.34 26.64 45.82
CA LEU A 14 5.58 26.16 44.46
C LEU A 14 4.59 25.04 44.14
N ALA A 15 3.67 25.23 43.20
CA ALA A 15 3.00 24.16 42.47
C ALA A 15 2.26 24.75 41.26
N GLY A 16 2.67 24.39 40.04
CA GLY A 16 1.91 24.78 38.85
C GLY A 16 2.66 24.72 37.52
N CYS A 17 3.54 23.74 37.30
CA CYS A 17 3.63 23.20 35.95
C CYS A 17 2.33 22.43 35.72
N ASN A 18 1.46 22.91 34.84
CA ASN A 18 0.68 21.99 34.01
C ASN A 18 0.39 22.70 32.69
N ASP A 19 1.32 22.50 31.78
CA ASP A 19 1.18 22.68 30.35
C ASP A 19 0.08 21.70 29.89
N GLU A 20 -1.17 22.12 29.99
CA GLU A 20 -2.27 21.40 29.38
C GLU A 20 -2.58 22.11 28.07
N GLN A 21 -1.66 21.95 27.11
CA GLN A 21 -2.02 21.94 25.71
C GLN A 21 -3.08 20.86 25.54
N ARG A 22 -4.34 21.24 25.72
CA ARG A 22 -5.48 20.43 25.32
C ARG A 22 -5.32 20.18 23.83
N GLU A 23 -4.79 19.01 23.49
CA GLU A 23 -4.87 18.47 22.15
C GLU A 23 -6.33 18.61 21.73
N PRO A 24 -6.63 19.25 20.58
CA PRO A 24 -8.01 19.41 20.17
C PRO A 24 -8.62 18.03 20.09
N ASP A 25 -9.61 17.77 20.95
CA ASP A 25 -10.42 16.56 20.91
C ASP A 25 -11.10 16.54 19.55
N VAL A 26 -10.49 15.81 18.62
CA VAL A 26 -11.06 15.49 17.32
C VAL A 26 -12.27 14.60 17.60
N MET A 27 -13.39 15.24 17.94
CA MET A 27 -14.65 14.57 18.16
C MET A 27 -14.97 13.80 16.88
N ARG A 28 -14.78 12.48 16.96
CA ARG A 28 -15.08 11.56 15.89
C ARG A 28 -16.58 11.59 15.69
N THR A 29 -17.03 12.32 14.68
CA THR A 29 -18.45 12.35 14.33
C THR A 29 -18.87 10.97 13.88
N GLU A 30 -19.95 10.48 14.49
CA GLU A 30 -20.55 9.21 14.12
C GLU A 30 -21.21 9.36 12.75
N ILE A 31 -21.06 8.33 11.91
CA ILE A 31 -21.71 8.28 10.60
C ILE A 31 -23.23 8.26 10.85
N PRO A 32 -23.99 9.25 10.35
CA PRO A 32 -25.43 9.31 10.59
C PRO A 32 -26.12 8.05 10.07
N GLU A 33 -27.15 7.58 10.79
CA GLU A 33 -27.86 6.34 10.46
C GLU A 33 -28.49 6.34 9.06
N SER A 34 -28.80 7.51 8.51
CA SER A 34 -29.25 7.65 7.11
C SER A 34 -28.18 7.28 6.07
N VAL A 35 -26.90 7.26 6.47
CA VAL A 35 -25.74 6.91 5.63
C VAL A 35 -25.18 5.54 6.01
N LYS A 36 -25.58 4.96 7.15
CA LYS A 36 -25.37 3.53 7.42
C LYS A 36 -26.26 2.76 6.45
N GLN A 37 -25.77 2.54 5.24
CA GLN A 37 -26.34 1.54 4.35
C GLN A 37 -26.40 0.24 5.15
N ASP A 38 -27.60 -0.34 5.26
CA ASP A 38 -27.76 -1.71 5.76
C ASP A 38 -26.68 -2.55 5.08
N ALA A 39 -25.80 -3.14 5.89
CA ALA A 39 -24.66 -3.89 5.41
C ALA A 39 -25.14 -4.74 4.23
N ALA A 40 -24.64 -4.45 3.03
CA ALA A 40 -24.98 -5.22 1.86
C ALA A 40 -24.83 -6.71 2.23
N PRO A 41 -25.76 -7.58 1.82
CA PRO A 41 -25.70 -8.99 2.19
C PRO A 41 -24.27 -9.49 2.02
N ILE A 42 -23.69 -10.03 3.09
CA ILE A 42 -22.37 -10.62 3.07
C ILE A 42 -22.50 -11.86 2.18
N ILE A 43 -22.31 -11.68 0.88
CA ILE A 43 -22.09 -12.77 -0.05
C ILE A 43 -20.86 -13.50 0.49
N PRO A 44 -20.93 -14.82 0.78
CA PRO A 44 -19.77 -15.58 1.23
C PRO A 44 -18.59 -15.30 0.29
N ALA A 45 -17.38 -15.16 0.83
CA ALA A 45 -16.19 -14.83 0.02
C ALA A 45 -15.97 -15.81 -1.15
N GLU A 46 -16.56 -17.00 -1.07
CA GLU A 46 -16.61 -18.03 -2.13
C GLU A 46 -17.46 -17.63 -3.35
N GLU A 47 -18.50 -16.80 -3.18
CA GLU A 47 -19.31 -16.26 -4.28
C GLU A 47 -18.81 -14.90 -4.79
N ALA A 48 -17.95 -14.20 -4.01
CA ALA A 48 -17.32 -12.94 -4.42
C ALA A 48 -15.97 -13.14 -5.14
N GLY A 49 -15.28 -14.27 -4.90
CA GLY A 49 -14.00 -14.61 -5.50
C GLY A 49 -14.17 -15.34 -6.83
N ILE A 50 -14.55 -14.64 -7.90
CA ILE A 50 -14.51 -15.24 -9.22
C ILE A 50 -13.03 -15.46 -9.61
N GLY A 51 -12.56 -16.70 -9.45
CA GLY A 51 -11.23 -17.13 -9.87
C GLY A 51 -10.29 -17.56 -8.73
N THR A 52 -9.02 -17.76 -9.06
CA THR A 52 -7.99 -18.19 -8.09
C THR A 52 -7.95 -17.26 -6.87
N PRO A 53 -7.94 -17.78 -5.63
CA PRO A 53 -7.79 -16.96 -4.42
C PRO A 53 -6.52 -16.11 -4.44
N MET A 54 -6.55 -14.90 -3.87
CA MET A 54 -5.45 -13.94 -3.93
C MET A 54 -4.09 -14.54 -3.50
N GLU A 55 -4.07 -15.34 -2.45
CA GLU A 55 -2.85 -15.95 -1.89
C GLU A 55 -2.16 -16.94 -2.83
N GLU A 56 -2.92 -17.51 -3.77
CA GLU A 56 -2.43 -18.52 -4.72
C GLU A 56 -2.02 -17.90 -6.07
N ARG A 57 -2.31 -16.62 -6.28
CA ARG A 57 -1.96 -15.92 -7.53
C ARG A 57 -0.47 -15.67 -7.59
N VAL A 58 0.04 -15.57 -8.81
CA VAL A 58 1.46 -15.28 -9.06
C VAL A 58 1.58 -14.11 -10.02
N ALA A 59 2.30 -13.07 -9.63
CA ALA A 59 2.60 -11.96 -10.51
C ALA A 59 4.02 -12.07 -11.06
N THR A 60 4.18 -11.78 -12.35
CA THR A 60 5.48 -11.56 -12.97
C THR A 60 5.70 -10.06 -13.10
N ILE A 61 6.64 -9.50 -12.35
CA ILE A 61 6.94 -8.07 -12.30
C ILE A 61 8.27 -7.81 -12.99
N GLY A 62 8.30 -6.90 -13.96
CA GLY A 62 9.54 -6.43 -14.56
C GLY A 62 10.21 -5.37 -13.69
N LEU A 63 11.53 -5.50 -13.52
CA LEU A 63 12.38 -4.53 -12.83
C LEU A 63 13.55 -4.16 -13.75
N LEU A 64 13.67 -2.88 -14.10
CA LEU A 64 14.77 -2.31 -14.88
C LEU A 64 15.64 -1.42 -14.00
N ASN A 65 16.95 -1.60 -14.07
CA ASN A 65 17.90 -0.60 -13.63
C ASN A 65 18.32 0.29 -14.81
N LYS A 66 17.81 1.52 -14.85
CA LYS A 66 18.04 2.51 -15.91
C LYS A 66 19.51 2.94 -16.03
N ARG A 67 20.33 2.74 -14.98
CA ARG A 67 21.76 3.14 -14.97
C ARG A 67 22.65 2.18 -15.76
N ASN A 68 22.36 0.87 -15.69
CA ASN A 68 23.18 -0.17 -16.33
C ASN A 68 22.40 -1.00 -17.37
N ASN A 69 21.13 -0.65 -17.62
CA ASN A 69 20.23 -1.30 -18.56
C ASN A 69 19.99 -2.81 -18.28
N VAL A 70 20.16 -3.24 -17.03
CA VAL A 70 19.86 -4.61 -16.62
C VAL A 70 18.38 -4.72 -16.27
N SER A 71 17.68 -5.66 -16.92
CA SER A 71 16.28 -6.00 -16.64
C SER A 71 16.18 -7.41 -16.09
N GLN A 72 15.23 -7.63 -15.19
CA GLN A 72 14.93 -8.94 -14.62
C GLN A 72 13.44 -9.05 -14.31
N ASP A 73 12.94 -10.28 -14.30
CA ASP A 73 11.58 -10.60 -13.94
C ASP A 73 11.53 -11.18 -12.53
N LEU A 74 10.69 -10.60 -11.68
CA LEU A 74 10.45 -11.05 -10.32
C LEU A 74 9.13 -11.81 -10.31
N THR A 75 9.15 -13.07 -9.88
CA THR A 75 7.95 -13.91 -9.78
C THR A 75 7.54 -13.97 -8.32
N LEU A 76 6.47 -13.26 -7.96
CA LEU A 76 6.05 -13.06 -6.56
C LEU A 76 4.60 -13.48 -6.35
N LYS A 77 4.31 -14.03 -5.18
CA LYS A 77 2.95 -14.19 -4.66
C LYS A 77 2.54 -12.97 -3.84
N PRO A 78 1.23 -12.65 -3.75
CA PRO A 78 0.75 -11.61 -2.85
C PRO A 78 1.23 -11.82 -1.41
N GLY A 79 1.82 -10.78 -0.83
CA GLY A 79 2.47 -10.83 0.49
C GLY A 79 3.99 -11.04 0.43
N GLU A 80 4.53 -11.49 -0.70
CA GLU A 80 5.97 -11.68 -0.87
C GLU A 80 6.70 -10.39 -1.25
N SER A 81 8.01 -10.41 -1.00
CA SER A 81 8.91 -9.33 -1.36
C SER A 81 10.25 -9.88 -1.79
N GLU A 82 10.85 -9.23 -2.77
CA GLU A 82 12.18 -9.58 -3.27
C GLU A 82 13.08 -8.35 -3.29
N ARG A 83 14.30 -8.51 -2.78
CA ARG A 83 15.34 -7.49 -2.78
C ARG A 83 16.29 -7.78 -3.93
N VAL A 84 16.50 -6.78 -4.79
CA VAL A 84 17.56 -6.81 -5.79
C VAL A 84 18.47 -5.60 -5.61
N GLY A 85 19.64 -5.84 -5.04
CA GLY A 85 20.60 -4.78 -4.72
C GLY A 85 20.00 -3.73 -3.79
N ASP A 86 19.83 -2.51 -4.31
CA ASP A 86 19.34 -1.34 -3.56
C ASP A 86 17.83 -1.10 -3.73
N VAL A 87 17.08 -2.04 -4.32
CA VAL A 87 15.63 -1.95 -4.46
C VAL A 87 14.95 -3.19 -3.87
N ILE A 88 13.82 -2.98 -3.20
CA ILE A 88 12.92 -4.01 -2.71
C ILE A 88 11.56 -3.80 -3.40
N VAL A 89 11.06 -4.84 -4.05
CA VAL A 89 9.72 -4.86 -4.62
C VAL A 89 8.86 -5.76 -3.76
N ARG A 90 7.73 -5.24 -3.28
CA ARG A 90 6.73 -6.00 -2.52
C ARG A 90 5.45 -6.08 -3.31
N LEU A 91 4.90 -7.28 -3.43
CA LEU A 91 3.59 -7.51 -4.03
C LEU A 91 2.54 -7.61 -2.93
N GLN A 92 1.43 -6.89 -3.05
CA GLN A 92 0.31 -7.00 -2.10
C GLN A 92 -0.92 -7.65 -2.72
N ALA A 93 -1.15 -7.42 -4.01
CA ALA A 93 -2.26 -8.00 -4.74
C ALA A 93 -1.94 -8.04 -6.22
N CYS A 94 -2.55 -8.98 -6.93
CA CYS A 94 -2.46 -9.12 -8.37
C CYS A 94 -3.81 -9.60 -8.91
N GLU A 95 -4.28 -9.01 -10.00
CA GLU A 95 -5.60 -9.28 -10.58
C GLU A 95 -5.54 -9.15 -12.11
N ARG A 96 -6.38 -9.88 -12.83
CA ARG A 96 -6.71 -9.60 -14.22
C ARG A 96 -8.22 -9.63 -14.40
N THR A 97 -8.74 -8.88 -15.36
CA THR A 97 -10.17 -8.96 -15.72
C THR A 97 -10.55 -10.34 -16.24
N ALA A 98 -11.80 -10.74 -16.01
CA ALA A 98 -12.31 -12.03 -16.46
C ALA A 98 -12.25 -12.18 -18.00
N PRO A 99 -12.17 -13.41 -18.54
CA PRO A 99 -12.13 -13.66 -19.99
C PRO A 99 -13.33 -13.13 -20.78
N TRP A 100 -14.49 -12.92 -20.15
CA TRP A 100 -15.69 -12.37 -20.80
C TRP A 100 -15.90 -10.86 -20.56
N GLU A 101 -15.06 -10.22 -19.75
CA GLU A 101 -15.16 -8.79 -19.44
C GLU A 101 -14.29 -7.94 -20.38
N MET A 102 -14.75 -6.75 -20.74
CA MET A 102 -14.00 -5.78 -21.56
C MET A 102 -14.03 -4.40 -20.88
N PRO A 103 -12.94 -3.62 -20.90
CA PRO A 103 -11.63 -3.90 -21.51
C PRO A 103 -10.81 -4.95 -20.74
N LYS A 104 -9.82 -5.55 -21.41
CA LYS A 104 -8.86 -6.43 -20.75
C LYS A 104 -7.84 -5.62 -19.97
N GLU A 105 -7.74 -5.91 -18.68
CA GLU A 105 -6.78 -5.31 -17.79
C GLU A 105 -6.06 -6.37 -16.97
N THR A 106 -4.79 -6.12 -16.68
CA THR A 106 -3.97 -6.90 -15.75
C THR A 106 -3.24 -5.92 -14.87
N GLY A 107 -3.42 -6.05 -13.55
CA GLY A 107 -2.87 -5.10 -12.60
C GLY A 107 -2.28 -5.77 -11.37
N ALA A 108 -1.37 -5.04 -10.71
CA ALA A 108 -0.77 -5.47 -9.45
C ALA A 108 -0.58 -4.27 -8.52
N PHE A 109 -0.94 -4.44 -7.25
CA PHE A 109 -0.59 -3.47 -6.21
C PHE A 109 0.81 -3.79 -5.72
N VAL A 110 1.74 -2.87 -5.99
CA VAL A 110 3.15 -3.02 -5.62
C VAL A 110 3.61 -1.88 -4.73
N GLN A 111 4.57 -2.20 -3.86
CA GLN A 111 5.33 -1.21 -3.12
C GLN A 111 6.79 -1.33 -3.52
N VAL A 112 7.39 -0.21 -3.89
CA VAL A 112 8.80 -0.15 -4.25
C VAL A 112 9.52 0.63 -3.17
N LEU A 113 10.54 0.02 -2.58
CA LEU A 113 11.41 0.65 -1.62
C LEU A 113 12.83 0.69 -2.17
N VAL A 114 13.52 1.80 -1.98
CA VAL A 114 14.89 2.00 -2.47
C VAL A 114 15.80 2.42 -1.31
N ALA A 115 17.02 1.88 -1.30
CA ALA A 115 18.01 2.21 -0.30
C ALA A 115 18.39 3.70 -0.38
N GLN A 116 18.52 4.32 0.79
CA GLN A 116 18.89 5.73 0.93
C GLN A 116 20.37 5.93 0.61
N ARG A 117 20.68 7.11 0.07
CA ARG A 117 22.07 7.44 -0.28
C ARG A 117 22.92 7.48 0.99
N GLY A 118 23.97 6.65 1.02
CA GLY A 118 24.92 6.60 2.13
C GLY A 118 24.52 5.64 3.26
N ASP A 119 23.38 4.98 3.17
CA ASP A 119 22.93 3.95 4.11
C ASP A 119 22.21 2.83 3.36
N ALA A 120 22.92 1.73 3.09
CA ALA A 120 22.43 0.60 2.31
C ALA A 120 21.36 -0.24 3.03
N GLU A 121 21.17 -0.03 4.34
CA GLU A 121 20.21 -0.77 5.16
C GLU A 121 18.93 0.03 5.41
N ASN A 122 18.94 1.34 5.11
CA ASN A 122 17.78 2.20 5.24
C ASN A 122 17.01 2.31 3.92
N PHE A 123 15.82 1.72 3.86
CA PHE A 123 14.96 1.72 2.69
C PHE A 123 13.79 2.68 2.84
N ALA A 124 13.63 3.59 1.88
CA ALA A 124 12.43 4.43 1.80
C ALA A 124 11.48 3.92 0.72
N LYS A 125 10.19 3.96 1.03
CA LYS A 125 9.13 3.65 0.07
C LYS A 125 9.00 4.79 -0.93
N VAL A 126 9.40 4.54 -2.18
CA VAL A 126 9.33 5.52 -3.28
C VAL A 126 8.02 5.40 -4.07
N PHE A 127 7.36 4.24 -4.01
CA PHE A 127 6.09 4.00 -4.69
C PHE A 127 5.20 3.05 -3.89
N SER A 128 3.89 3.26 -3.98
CA SER A 128 2.86 2.38 -3.41
C SER A 128 1.55 2.58 -4.18
N GLY A 129 1.19 1.64 -5.04
CA GLY A 129 0.00 1.78 -5.87
C GLY A 129 -0.23 0.62 -6.81
N TRP A 130 -1.32 0.72 -7.57
CA TRP A 130 -1.65 -0.22 -8.64
C TRP A 130 -0.88 0.11 -9.91
N LEU A 131 -0.25 -0.88 -10.52
CA LEU A 131 0.32 -0.83 -11.85
C LEU A 131 -0.57 -1.61 -12.82
N PHE A 132 -0.65 -1.16 -14.07
CA PHE A 132 -1.51 -1.75 -15.10
C PHE A 132 -0.70 -2.10 -16.34
N LYS A 133 -0.76 -3.36 -16.77
CA LYS A 133 -0.05 -3.86 -17.96
C LYS A 133 -0.58 -3.22 -19.23
N ASN A 134 -1.91 -3.19 -19.37
CA ASN A 134 -2.58 -2.76 -20.59
C ASN A 134 -2.66 -1.24 -20.70
N SER A 135 -2.66 -0.55 -19.56
CA SER A 135 -2.77 0.90 -19.47
C SER A 135 -1.68 1.52 -18.58
N PRO A 136 -0.37 1.43 -18.95
CA PRO A 136 0.73 1.89 -18.08
C PRO A 136 0.66 3.38 -17.71
N SER A 137 0.02 4.20 -18.54
CA SER A 137 -0.13 5.63 -18.28
C SER A 137 -1.05 5.98 -17.10
N LEU A 138 -1.82 5.03 -16.57
CA LEU A 138 -2.69 5.26 -15.40
C LEU A 138 -1.89 5.41 -14.11
N ASN A 139 -0.77 4.71 -13.99
CA ASN A 139 0.11 4.80 -12.83
C ASN A 139 1.51 4.26 -13.18
N VAL A 140 2.54 5.03 -12.88
CA VAL A 140 3.93 4.72 -13.23
C VAL A 140 4.82 4.87 -12.00
N VAL A 141 5.84 4.02 -11.88
CA VAL A 141 6.87 4.17 -10.86
C VAL A 141 7.88 5.23 -11.29
N GLU A 142 7.73 6.43 -10.73
CA GLU A 142 8.62 7.55 -11.01
C GLU A 142 9.87 7.49 -10.13
N HIS A 143 10.90 6.76 -10.59
CA HIS A 143 12.21 6.74 -9.96
C HIS A 143 13.35 6.92 -10.99
N PRO A 144 14.43 7.69 -10.67
CA PRO A 144 15.51 7.99 -11.61
C PRO A 144 16.37 6.77 -11.98
N ILE A 145 16.47 5.77 -11.10
CA ILE A 145 17.34 4.59 -11.32
C ILE A 145 16.54 3.33 -11.65
N TYR A 146 15.32 3.21 -11.13
CA TYR A 146 14.55 1.97 -11.20
C TYR A 146 13.27 2.21 -11.95
N ASP A 147 12.88 1.25 -12.78
CA ASP A 147 11.55 1.16 -13.37
C ASP A 147 10.92 -0.17 -12.95
N VAL A 148 9.65 -0.15 -12.60
CA VAL A 148 8.93 -1.35 -12.14
C VAL A 148 7.56 -1.37 -12.82
N TRP A 149 7.23 -2.49 -13.46
CA TRP A 149 5.96 -2.67 -14.17
C TRP A 149 5.46 -4.10 -14.04
N ILE A 150 4.15 -4.29 -14.16
CA ILE A 150 3.53 -5.61 -14.17
C ILE A 150 3.59 -6.22 -15.57
N LYS A 151 4.04 -7.47 -15.70
CA LYS A 151 4.05 -8.22 -16.98
C LYS A 151 2.90 -9.20 -17.07
N GLU A 152 2.54 -9.87 -15.98
CA GLU A 152 1.50 -10.87 -15.97
C GLU A 152 0.95 -11.11 -14.56
N CYS A 153 -0.33 -11.50 -14.48
CA CYS A 153 -0.95 -12.08 -13.32
C CYS A 153 -1.46 -13.49 -13.64
N ALA A 154 -0.76 -14.52 -13.18
CA ALA A 154 -1.18 -15.90 -13.34
C ALA A 154 -2.27 -16.22 -12.31
N MET A 155 -3.49 -16.34 -12.84
CA MET A 155 -4.70 -16.75 -12.14
C MET A 155 -5.72 -17.27 -13.16
N THR A 156 -6.71 -18.03 -12.70
CA THR A 156 -7.73 -18.69 -13.52
C THR A 156 -9.12 -18.27 -13.09
N PHE A 157 -10.06 -18.14 -14.03
CA PHE A 157 -11.49 -17.94 -13.75
C PHE A 157 -12.27 -19.26 -13.88
N PRO A 158 -13.38 -19.43 -13.15
CA PRO A 158 -14.26 -20.59 -13.35
C PRO A 158 -14.75 -20.64 -14.81
N GLY A 159 -14.68 -21.82 -15.44
CA GLY A 159 -15.04 -22.02 -16.85
C GLY A 159 -13.93 -21.73 -17.87
N GLU A 160 -12.73 -21.32 -17.44
CA GLU A 160 -11.56 -21.17 -18.31
C GLU A 160 -10.77 -22.48 -18.48
N GLU A 161 -11.05 -23.49 -17.65
CA GLU A 161 -10.37 -24.80 -17.63
C GLU A 161 -10.52 -25.56 -18.95
N ASP A 162 -11.58 -25.28 -19.71
CA ASP A 162 -11.88 -25.87 -21.03
C ASP A 162 -11.35 -25.04 -22.21
N ALA A 163 -10.79 -23.85 -21.96
CA ALA A 163 -10.25 -22.99 -23.01
C ALA A 163 -8.76 -23.33 -23.28
N PRO A 164 -8.34 -23.49 -24.54
CA PRO A 164 -6.93 -23.74 -24.85
C PRO A 164 -6.08 -22.56 -24.38
N LYS A 165 -5.10 -22.83 -23.51
CA LYS A 165 -4.14 -21.85 -22.99
C LYS A 165 -3.49 -21.10 -24.15
N ALA A 166 -3.77 -19.80 -24.29
CA ALA A 166 -3.07 -18.97 -25.26
C ALA A 166 -1.57 -19.01 -24.96
N PRO A 167 -0.69 -19.15 -25.97
CA PRO A 167 0.74 -19.24 -25.73
C PRO A 167 1.24 -17.94 -25.10
N ALA A 168 2.05 -18.07 -24.05
CA ALA A 168 2.79 -16.97 -23.46
C ALA A 168 3.66 -16.35 -24.57
N SER A 169 3.42 -15.09 -24.89
CA SER A 169 4.22 -14.36 -25.87
C SER A 169 5.59 -14.07 -25.28
N GLU A 170 6.59 -14.70 -25.89
CA GLU A 170 8.03 -14.56 -25.68
C GLU A 170 8.55 -13.13 -25.93
#